data_AF-A0AA43F9P1-F1
#
_entry.id   AF-A0AA43F9P1-F1
#
_cell.length_a   1.000
_cell.length_b   1.000
_cell.length_c   1.000
_cell.angle_alpha   90.00
_cell.angle_beta   90.00
_cell.angle_gamma   90.00
#
_symmetry.space_group_name_H-M   'P 1'
#
loop_
_entity.id
_entity.type
_entity.pdbx_description
1 polymer ?
#
loop_
_entity_poly.entity_id
_entity_poly.type
_entity_poly.pdbx_seq_one_letter_code
_entity_poly.pdbx_strand_id
1 'polypeptide(L)'
;MRKDNLAHFSPAMIEAADRALAIWRSFLLDESPHPGKHQQHMLLLDVVDEHTFSEIPPNLNRYILRSVEFDAACKSKEAFIYSKMGRVVVVGFIHMASPRQWQGSLIHVSHGAIGSQTYTLPDSFGRYLFERARRAGDFYKNISRRQADRISRDYRENMDKAVASETWKAMDQDVKLVGRSKAFGSESEGDQSNGR
;
A
#
# COMPACT_ATOMS: atom_id res chain seq x y z
N MET A 1 11.35 17.76 -4.72
CA MET A 1 11.57 16.32 -4.43
C MET A 1 13.06 16.06 -4.32
N ARG A 2 13.56 15.32 -3.32
CA ARG A 2 15.00 14.98 -3.26
C ARG A 2 15.33 14.05 -4.43
N LYS A 3 16.40 14.34 -5.19
CA LYS A 3 16.79 13.57 -6.39
C LYS A 3 17.09 12.10 -6.08
N ASP A 4 17.52 11.80 -4.87
CA ASP A 4 17.87 10.44 -4.42
C ASP A 4 16.67 9.48 -4.47
N ASN A 5 15.45 9.98 -4.29
CA ASN A 5 14.22 9.17 -4.34
C ASN A 5 13.78 8.81 -5.78
N LEU A 6 14.48 9.32 -6.80
CA LEU A 6 14.25 9.04 -8.22
C LEU A 6 15.44 8.36 -8.88
N ALA A 7 16.39 7.79 -8.12
CA ALA A 7 17.59 7.18 -8.70
C ALA A 7 17.27 6.07 -9.74
N HIS A 8 16.10 5.44 -9.65
CA HIS A 8 15.60 4.43 -10.58
C HIS A 8 14.86 5.01 -11.80
N PHE A 9 14.63 6.32 -11.87
CA PHE A 9 14.01 6.97 -13.03
C PHE A 9 15.07 7.29 -14.08
N SER A 10 14.77 7.02 -15.35
CA SER A 10 15.61 7.51 -16.45
C SER A 10 15.51 9.04 -16.58
N PRO A 11 16.48 9.73 -17.22
CA PRO A 11 16.42 11.17 -17.42
C PRO A 11 15.10 11.64 -18.07
N ALA A 12 14.62 10.94 -19.09
CA ALA A 12 13.34 11.24 -19.73
C ALA A 12 12.13 11.12 -18.78
N MET A 13 12.21 10.21 -17.81
CA MET A 13 11.17 10.04 -16.80
C MET A 13 11.25 11.09 -15.69
N ILE A 14 12.45 11.56 -15.34
CA ILE A 14 12.63 12.70 -14.44
C ILE A 14 11.98 13.94 -15.05
N GLU A 15 12.24 14.22 -16.33
CA GLU A 15 11.58 15.33 -17.02
C GLU A 15 10.06 15.16 -17.10
N ALA A 16 9.58 13.93 -17.29
CA ALA A 16 8.14 13.66 -17.27
C ALA A 16 7.53 13.92 -15.89
N ALA A 17 8.23 13.57 -14.81
CA ALA A 17 7.83 13.85 -13.44
C ALA A 17 7.78 15.35 -13.15
N ASP A 18 8.79 16.10 -13.61
CA ASP A 18 8.82 17.57 -13.46
C ASP A 18 7.66 18.24 -14.21
N ARG A 19 7.34 17.76 -15.42
CA ARG A 19 6.17 18.23 -16.19
C ARG A 19 4.86 17.90 -15.46
N ALA A 20 4.71 16.69 -14.93
CA ALA A 20 3.52 16.30 -14.18
C ALA A 20 3.34 17.18 -12.93
N LEU A 21 4.44 17.45 -12.21
CA LEU A 21 4.44 18.32 -11.04
C LEU A 21 4.04 19.77 -11.38
N ALA A 22 4.56 20.32 -12.48
CA ALA A 22 4.17 21.65 -12.94
C ALA A 22 2.68 21.73 -13.29
N ILE A 23 2.13 20.70 -13.95
CA ILE A 23 0.72 20.62 -14.31
C ILE A 23 -0.16 20.50 -13.06
N TRP A 24 0.20 19.64 -12.11
CA TRP A 24 -0.53 19.53 -10.84
C TRP A 24 -0.49 20.83 -10.05
N ARG A 25 0.67 21.51 -10.00
CA ARG A 25 0.79 22.81 -9.36
C ARG A 25 -0.15 23.84 -9.98
N SER A 26 -0.12 23.97 -11.31
CA SER A 26 -0.97 24.91 -12.04
C SER A 26 -2.45 24.62 -11.80
N PHE A 27 -2.85 23.35 -11.80
CA PHE A 27 -4.22 22.94 -11.46
C PHE A 27 -4.60 23.29 -10.02
N LEU A 28 -3.73 23.01 -9.04
CA LEU A 28 -4.00 23.30 -7.61
C LEU A 28 -4.02 24.78 -7.27
N LEU A 29 -3.43 25.64 -8.11
CA LEU A 29 -3.40 27.09 -7.96
C LEU A 29 -4.49 27.79 -8.80
N ASP A 30 -5.44 27.03 -9.34
CA ASP A 30 -6.50 27.52 -10.24
C ASP A 30 -5.97 28.23 -11.51
N GLU A 31 -4.71 28.01 -11.89
CA GLU A 31 -4.10 28.51 -13.11
C GLU A 31 -4.46 27.65 -14.33
N SER A 32 -4.90 26.40 -14.10
CA SER A 32 -5.40 25.47 -15.11
C SER A 32 -6.72 24.84 -14.64
N PRO A 33 -7.73 24.70 -15.51
CA PRO A 33 -9.03 24.15 -15.12
C PRO A 33 -9.02 22.63 -14.94
N HIS A 34 -7.98 21.91 -15.37
CA HIS A 34 -7.89 20.45 -15.21
C HIS A 34 -6.44 19.93 -15.26
N PRO A 35 -6.13 18.77 -14.65
CA PRO A 35 -4.80 18.15 -14.72
C PRO A 35 -4.53 17.40 -16.04
N GLY A 36 -5.49 17.36 -16.96
CA GLY A 36 -5.36 16.71 -18.27
C GLY A 36 -5.07 15.21 -18.15
N LYS A 37 -3.99 14.74 -18.81
CA LYS A 37 -3.56 13.34 -18.74
C LYS A 37 -2.94 12.92 -17.40
N HIS A 38 -2.62 13.88 -16.53
CA HIS A 38 -2.00 13.63 -15.22
C HIS A 38 -3.08 13.43 -14.16
N GLN A 39 -3.95 12.45 -14.40
CA GLN A 39 -5.12 12.19 -13.58
C GLN A 39 -4.72 11.72 -12.17
N GLN A 40 -5.60 12.00 -11.21
CA GLN A 40 -5.50 11.52 -9.84
C GLN A 40 -6.59 10.46 -9.62
N HIS A 41 -6.18 9.32 -9.06
CA HIS A 41 -7.08 8.25 -8.68
C HIS A 41 -7.05 8.07 -7.17
N MET A 42 -8.21 7.76 -6.59
CA MET A 42 -8.34 7.43 -5.18
C MET A 42 -9.02 6.08 -5.02
N LEU A 43 -8.45 5.28 -4.11
CA LEU A 43 -8.98 3.99 -3.71
C LEU A 43 -9.28 4.05 -2.21
N LEU A 44 -10.51 3.73 -1.87
CA LEU A 44 -10.90 3.43 -0.49
C LEU A 44 -10.82 1.92 -0.34
N LEU A 45 -9.85 1.47 0.45
CA LEU A 45 -9.58 0.06 0.67
C LEU A 45 -10.21 -0.40 1.99
N ASP A 46 -10.61 -1.66 2.02
CA ASP A 46 -11.03 -2.35 3.22
C ASP A 46 -10.32 -3.71 3.33
N VAL A 47 -10.71 -4.50 4.31
CA VAL A 47 -10.31 -5.89 4.48
C VAL A 47 -10.45 -6.64 3.16
N VAL A 48 -9.39 -7.37 2.81
CA VAL A 48 -9.43 -8.40 1.79
C VAL A 48 -9.81 -9.69 2.50
N ASP A 49 -11.03 -10.13 2.26
CA ASP A 49 -11.61 -11.38 2.77
C ASP A 49 -11.42 -12.54 1.79
N GLU A 50 -11.49 -12.27 0.48
CA GLU A 50 -11.34 -13.24 -0.58
C GLU A 50 -10.40 -12.75 -1.70
N HIS A 51 -9.74 -13.69 -2.39
CA HIS A 51 -8.90 -13.37 -3.54
C HIS A 51 -8.81 -14.53 -4.52
N THR A 52 -8.51 -14.21 -5.78
CA THR A 52 -8.25 -15.18 -6.86
C THR A 52 -6.76 -15.30 -7.22
N PHE A 53 -5.89 -14.49 -6.60
CA PHE A 53 -4.45 -14.53 -6.84
C PHE A 53 -3.82 -15.82 -6.32
N SER A 54 -2.87 -16.40 -7.07
CA SER A 54 -2.15 -17.61 -6.66
C SER A 54 -1.27 -17.40 -5.42
N GLU A 55 -0.73 -16.20 -5.26
CA GLU A 55 0.11 -15.82 -4.14
C GLU A 55 -0.25 -14.43 -3.64
N ILE A 56 -0.43 -14.31 -2.33
CA ILE A 56 -0.67 -13.05 -1.64
C ILE A 56 0.30 -12.87 -0.46
N PRO A 57 0.66 -11.63 -0.11
CA PRO A 57 1.48 -11.37 1.06
C PRO A 57 0.75 -11.78 2.36
N PRO A 58 1.45 -12.42 3.32
CA PRO A 58 0.83 -12.86 4.57
C PRO A 58 0.44 -11.72 5.54
N ASN A 59 0.81 -10.49 5.20
CA ASN A 59 0.54 -9.29 5.97
C ASN A 59 -0.30 -8.27 5.17
N LEU A 60 -1.07 -8.75 4.18
CA LEU A 60 -1.81 -7.89 3.26
C LEU A 60 -2.82 -7.00 3.98
N ASN A 61 -3.63 -7.54 4.88
CA ASN A 61 -4.63 -6.77 5.63
C ASN A 61 -3.95 -5.79 6.60
N ARG A 62 -2.87 -6.20 7.27
CA ARG A 62 -2.03 -5.27 8.06
C ARG A 62 -1.52 -4.10 7.21
N TYR A 63 -1.01 -4.38 6.01
CA TYR A 63 -0.55 -3.33 5.11
C TYR A 63 -1.70 -2.43 4.68
N ILE A 64 -2.79 -2.99 4.15
CA ILE A 64 -3.93 -2.24 3.63
C ILE A 64 -4.53 -1.33 4.69
N LEU A 65 -4.72 -1.82 5.92
CA LEU A 65 -5.48 -1.11 6.92
C LEU A 65 -4.64 -0.09 7.72
N ARG A 66 -3.31 -0.29 7.81
CA ARG A 66 -2.52 0.40 8.84
C ARG A 66 -1.22 1.06 8.37
N SER A 67 -0.74 0.77 7.16
CA SER A 67 0.51 1.39 6.71
C SER A 67 0.27 2.81 6.19
N VAL A 68 1.30 3.63 6.35
CA VAL A 68 1.43 4.93 5.67
C VAL A 68 2.68 4.82 4.82
N GLU A 69 2.57 5.21 3.55
CA GLU A 69 3.65 5.03 2.59
C GLU A 69 3.57 6.06 1.47
N PHE A 70 4.72 6.51 0.99
CA PHE A 70 4.83 7.37 -0.17
C PHE A 70 5.92 6.83 -1.08
N ASP A 71 5.66 6.75 -2.38
CA ASP A 71 6.59 6.16 -3.35
C ASP A 71 6.43 6.84 -4.72
N ALA A 72 7.56 7.04 -5.41
CA ALA A 72 7.56 7.36 -6.83
C ALA A 72 7.79 6.06 -7.60
N ALA A 73 6.73 5.49 -8.14
CA ALA A 73 6.76 4.22 -8.85
C ALA A 73 7.04 4.44 -10.33
N CYS A 74 7.88 3.57 -10.89
CA CYS A 74 8.22 3.54 -12.31
C CYS A 74 8.36 2.08 -12.73
N LYS A 75 7.71 1.71 -13.84
CA LYS A 75 7.91 0.41 -14.50
C LYS A 75 7.63 0.54 -15.99
N SER A 76 8.65 0.35 -16.82
CA SER A 76 8.70 0.35 -18.31
C SER A 76 7.74 1.25 -19.10
N LYS A 77 6.42 1.16 -18.90
CA LYS A 77 5.37 1.95 -19.56
C LYS A 77 4.48 2.76 -18.61
N GLU A 78 4.72 2.73 -17.31
CA GLU A 78 3.87 3.41 -16.33
C GLU A 78 4.73 4.09 -15.25
N ALA A 79 4.30 5.28 -14.84
CA ALA A 79 4.95 6.05 -13.80
C ALA A 79 3.91 6.84 -13.01
N PHE A 80 3.96 6.75 -11.69
CA PHE A 80 2.99 7.39 -10.82
C PHE A 80 3.59 7.70 -9.46
N ILE A 81 2.97 8.67 -8.79
CA ILE A 81 3.16 8.92 -7.37
C ILE A 81 2.11 8.12 -6.63
N TYR A 82 2.56 7.29 -5.69
CA TYR A 82 1.73 6.49 -4.81
C TYR A 82 1.78 7.07 -3.41
N SER A 83 0.62 7.38 -2.86
CA SER A 83 0.47 7.93 -1.51
C SER A 83 -0.58 7.11 -0.77
N LYS A 84 -0.16 6.34 0.23
CA LYS A 84 -1.02 5.53 1.08
C LYS A 84 -1.09 6.11 2.49
N MET A 85 -2.31 6.24 3.00
CA MET A 85 -2.62 6.74 4.35
C MET A 85 -3.68 5.82 4.97
N GLY A 86 -3.24 4.72 5.57
CA GLY A 86 -4.15 3.68 6.06
C GLY A 86 -5.01 3.15 4.91
N ARG A 87 -6.33 3.19 5.10
CA ARG A 87 -7.33 2.71 4.13
C ARG A 87 -7.43 3.54 2.85
N VAL A 88 -6.83 4.72 2.79
CA VAL A 88 -6.89 5.61 1.62
C VAL A 88 -5.61 5.49 0.81
N VAL A 89 -5.75 5.28 -0.50
CA VAL A 89 -4.65 5.33 -1.45
C VAL A 89 -4.95 6.37 -2.52
N VAL A 90 -3.99 7.26 -2.79
CA VAL A 90 -4.03 8.23 -3.89
C VAL A 90 -2.92 7.88 -4.87
N VAL A 91 -3.25 7.82 -6.15
CA VAL A 91 -2.33 7.53 -7.25
C VAL A 91 -2.37 8.69 -8.25
N GLY A 92 -1.27 9.43 -8.33
CA GLY A 92 -1.11 10.54 -9.27
C GLY A 92 -0.24 10.13 -10.46
N PHE A 93 -0.80 10.15 -11.67
CA PHE A 93 -0.09 9.65 -12.85
C PHE A 93 0.88 10.65 -13.45
N ILE A 94 2.16 10.26 -13.50
CA ILE A 94 3.17 10.91 -14.33
C ILE A 94 3.00 10.45 -15.78
N HIS A 95 2.84 9.14 -15.97
CA HIS A 95 2.53 8.51 -17.24
C HIS A 95 1.66 7.27 -17.03
N MET A 96 0.52 7.22 -17.72
CA MET A 96 -0.47 6.15 -17.59
C MET A 96 -0.53 5.36 -18.90
N ALA A 97 -0.13 4.09 -18.86
CA ALA A 97 -0.11 3.24 -20.06
C ALA A 97 -1.52 2.88 -20.56
N SER A 98 -2.41 2.57 -19.61
CA SER A 98 -3.70 1.94 -19.88
C SER A 98 -4.85 2.62 -19.12
N PRO A 99 -5.26 3.85 -19.49
CA PRO A 99 -6.28 4.58 -18.75
C PRO A 99 -7.62 3.84 -18.61
N ARG A 100 -8.00 3.04 -19.63
CA ARG A 100 -9.27 2.29 -19.62
C ARG A 100 -9.34 1.16 -18.60
N GLN A 101 -8.19 0.75 -18.05
CA GLN A 101 -8.11 -0.27 -17.00
C GLN A 101 -8.30 0.31 -15.60
N TRP A 102 -8.39 1.64 -15.46
CA TRP A 102 -8.68 2.32 -14.21
C TRP A 102 -10.13 2.80 -14.20
N GLN A 103 -11.00 2.07 -13.49
CA GLN A 103 -12.44 2.37 -13.43
C GLN A 103 -12.91 2.50 -11.98
N GLY A 104 -13.80 3.46 -11.73
CA GLY A 104 -14.38 3.73 -10.42
C GLY A 104 -13.47 4.51 -9.45
N SER A 105 -12.21 4.76 -9.82
CA SER A 105 -11.22 5.40 -8.95
C SER A 105 -10.85 6.84 -9.31
N LEU A 106 -11.30 7.35 -10.46
CA LEU A 106 -10.93 8.69 -10.93
C LEU A 106 -11.50 9.78 -10.00
N ILE A 107 -10.67 10.74 -9.59
CA ILE A 107 -11.11 11.96 -8.91
C ILE A 107 -11.52 12.97 -9.98
N HIS A 108 -12.82 13.23 -10.08
CA HIS A 108 -13.38 14.19 -11.01
C HIS A 108 -13.20 15.64 -10.51
N VAL A 109 -12.83 16.54 -11.42
CA VAL A 109 -12.44 17.93 -11.11
C VAL A 109 -13.60 18.79 -10.58
N SER A 110 -14.80 18.61 -11.12
CA SER A 110 -15.92 19.54 -10.89
C SER A 110 -17.09 18.94 -10.09
N HIS A 111 -17.20 17.61 -10.01
CA HIS A 111 -18.25 16.90 -9.29
C HIS A 111 -17.73 15.50 -8.92
N GLY A 112 -17.79 15.09 -7.66
CA GLY A 112 -17.33 13.75 -7.29
C GLY A 112 -18.01 13.23 -6.04
N ALA A 113 -18.78 12.15 -6.20
CA ALA A 113 -19.01 11.24 -5.10
C ALA A 113 -17.71 10.43 -4.91
N ILE A 114 -17.12 10.54 -3.71
CA ILE A 114 -16.01 9.70 -3.31
C ILE A 114 -16.59 8.35 -2.88
N GLY A 115 -16.04 7.24 -3.39
CA GLY A 115 -16.35 5.89 -2.89
C GLY A 115 -17.17 5.03 -3.84
N SER A 116 -16.67 4.78 -5.05
CA SER A 116 -17.12 3.60 -5.79
C SER A 116 -16.90 2.36 -4.92
N GLN A 117 -17.94 1.54 -4.75
CA GLN A 117 -17.82 0.27 -4.01
C GLN A 117 -17.05 -0.79 -4.80
N THR A 118 -16.86 -0.58 -6.10
CA THR A 118 -16.18 -1.52 -6.99
C THR A 118 -15.18 -0.78 -7.84
N TYR A 119 -13.97 -1.34 -7.93
CA TYR A 119 -12.89 -0.82 -8.75
C TYR A 119 -12.47 -1.88 -9.77
N THR A 120 -12.13 -1.44 -10.98
CA THR A 120 -11.32 -2.24 -11.90
C THR A 120 -9.97 -1.55 -12.01
N LEU A 121 -8.90 -2.30 -11.79
CA LEU A 121 -7.52 -1.83 -11.80
C LEU A 121 -6.65 -2.79 -12.62
N PRO A 122 -5.53 -2.34 -13.19
CA PRO A 122 -4.58 -3.24 -13.84
C PRO A 122 -3.98 -4.26 -12.86
N ASP A 123 -3.79 -5.50 -13.30
CA ASP A 123 -3.07 -6.54 -12.54
C ASP A 123 -1.66 -6.09 -12.10
N SER A 124 -1.00 -5.26 -12.90
CA SER A 124 0.31 -4.69 -12.57
C SER A 124 0.26 -3.87 -11.29
N PHE A 125 -0.83 -3.14 -11.05
CA PHE A 125 -1.02 -2.35 -9.85
C PHE A 125 -1.31 -3.24 -8.62
N GLY A 126 -2.11 -4.29 -8.78
CA GLY A 126 -2.31 -5.30 -7.73
C GLY A 126 -0.99 -5.95 -7.29
N ARG A 127 -0.16 -6.36 -8.26
CA ARG A 127 1.19 -6.89 -7.97
C ARG A 127 2.09 -5.87 -7.29
N TYR A 128 2.01 -4.60 -7.68
CA TYR A 128 2.74 -3.51 -7.02
C TYR A 128 2.32 -3.38 -5.54
N LEU A 129 1.02 -3.37 -5.23
CA LEU A 129 0.53 -3.35 -3.85
C LEU A 129 1.06 -4.54 -3.04
N PHE A 130 1.09 -5.74 -3.64
CA PHE A 130 1.64 -6.92 -2.97
C PHE A 130 3.13 -6.80 -2.69
N GLU A 131 3.89 -6.23 -3.61
CA GLU A 131 5.31 -5.92 -3.38
C GLU A 131 5.48 -4.95 -2.20
N ARG A 132 4.68 -3.89 -2.13
CA ARG A 132 4.73 -2.93 -1.01
C ARG A 132 4.37 -3.58 0.32
N ALA A 133 3.35 -4.43 0.34
CA ALA A 133 2.98 -5.19 1.53
C ALA A 133 4.12 -6.10 2.00
N ARG A 134 4.80 -6.83 1.10
CA ARG A 134 5.96 -7.66 1.45
C ARG A 134 7.08 -6.82 2.06
N ARG A 135 7.44 -5.70 1.42
CA ARG A 135 8.45 -4.75 1.96
C ARG A 135 8.09 -4.27 3.35
N ALA A 136 6.83 -3.91 3.58
CA ALA A 136 6.33 -3.52 4.90
C ALA A 136 6.49 -4.67 5.92
N GLY A 137 6.21 -5.91 5.52
CA GLY A 137 6.43 -7.10 6.35
C GLY A 137 7.90 -7.33 6.70
N ASP A 138 8.82 -7.12 5.76
CA ASP A 138 10.25 -7.26 5.98
C ASP A 138 10.80 -6.21 6.96
N PHE A 139 10.25 -4.98 6.95
CA PHE A 139 10.57 -4.00 8.00
C PHE A 139 10.17 -4.48 9.39
N TYR A 140 9.00 -5.12 9.55
CA TYR A 140 8.58 -5.67 10.85
C TYR A 140 9.47 -6.82 11.32
N LYS A 141 9.96 -7.67 10.41
CA LYS A 141 10.91 -8.75 10.75
C LYS A 141 12.26 -8.23 11.23
N ASN A 142 12.67 -7.06 10.74
CA ASN A 142 13.96 -6.44 11.06
C ASN A 142 13.89 -5.49 12.27
N ILE A 143 12.78 -5.47 13.02
CA ILE A 143 12.67 -4.70 14.26
C ILE A 143 13.68 -5.24 15.30
N SER A 144 14.37 -4.34 15.99
CA SER A 144 15.34 -4.74 17.02
C SER A 144 14.67 -5.50 18.16
N ARG A 145 15.38 -6.46 18.79
CA ARG A 145 14.86 -7.22 19.95
C ARG A 145 14.27 -6.32 21.03
N ARG A 146 14.96 -5.21 21.35
CA ARG A 146 14.49 -4.23 22.33
C ARG A 146 13.12 -3.62 21.99
N GLN A 147 12.87 -3.33 20.72
CA GLN A 147 11.58 -2.82 20.27
C GLN A 147 10.52 -3.93 20.27
N ALA A 148 10.88 -5.14 19.83
CA ALA A 148 9.99 -6.30 19.87
C ALA A 148 9.55 -6.66 21.31
N ASP A 149 10.48 -6.61 22.27
CA ASP A 149 10.21 -6.85 23.69
C ASP A 149 9.30 -5.77 24.28
N ARG A 150 9.53 -4.50 23.92
CA ARG A 150 8.67 -3.39 24.34
C ARG A 150 7.25 -3.54 23.79
N ILE A 151 7.13 -3.88 22.51
CA ILE A 151 5.84 -4.15 21.86
C ILE A 151 5.14 -5.29 22.59
N SER A 152 5.84 -6.41 22.79
CA SER A 152 5.26 -7.60 23.44
C SER A 152 4.81 -7.34 24.87
N ARG A 153 5.57 -6.54 25.63
CA ARG A 153 5.21 -6.13 26.99
C ARG A 153 3.94 -5.28 27.00
N ASP A 154 3.87 -4.28 26.13
CA ASP A 154 2.69 -3.40 26.02
C ASP A 154 1.42 -4.18 25.67
N TYR A 155 1.52 -5.18 24.77
CA TYR A 155 0.42 -6.10 24.46
C TYR A 155 -0.04 -6.92 25.67
N ARG A 156 0.88 -7.41 26.51
CA ARG A 156 0.56 -8.20 27.71
C ARG A 156 -0.04 -7.35 28.82
N GLU A 157 0.47 -6.14 29.02
CA GLU A 157 -0.01 -5.23 30.07
C GLU A 157 -1.39 -4.63 29.72
N ASN A 158 -1.75 -4.56 28.43
CA ASN A 158 -2.99 -3.96 27.95
C ASN A 158 -3.82 -4.92 27.06
N MET A 159 -3.92 -6.20 27.42
CA MET A 159 -4.55 -7.24 26.58
C MET A 159 -5.96 -6.88 26.09
N ASP A 160 -6.85 -6.39 26.97
CA ASP A 160 -8.23 -6.05 26.59
C ASP A 160 -8.27 -4.94 25.52
N LYS A 161 -7.42 -3.92 25.69
CA LYS A 161 -7.28 -2.84 24.70
C LYS A 161 -6.64 -3.32 23.41
N ALA A 162 -5.67 -4.23 23.52
CA ALA A 162 -5.02 -4.81 22.36
C ALA A 162 -5.99 -5.60 21.49
N VAL A 163 -6.84 -6.44 22.07
CA VAL A 163 -7.86 -7.22 21.34
C VAL A 163 -8.89 -6.31 20.68
N ALA A 164 -9.28 -5.21 21.33
CA ALA A 164 -10.18 -4.22 20.75
C ALA A 164 -9.55 -3.35 19.65
N SER A 165 -8.23 -3.39 19.48
CA SER A 165 -7.50 -2.50 18.57
C SER A 165 -7.67 -2.86 17.09
N GLU A 166 -7.56 -1.85 16.22
CA GLU A 166 -7.49 -2.06 14.77
C GLU A 166 -6.25 -2.87 14.33
N THR A 167 -5.20 -2.92 15.17
CA THR A 167 -4.03 -3.77 14.90
C THR A 167 -4.38 -5.24 14.99
N TRP A 168 -5.10 -5.61 16.06
CA TRP A 168 -5.54 -6.98 16.26
C TRP A 168 -6.51 -7.40 15.16
N LYS A 169 -7.49 -6.55 14.83
CA LYS A 169 -8.42 -6.82 13.72
C LYS A 169 -7.67 -7.08 12.41
N ALA A 170 -6.68 -6.27 12.06
CA ALA A 170 -5.91 -6.47 10.83
C ALA A 170 -5.11 -7.79 10.84
N MET A 171 -4.53 -8.16 11.99
CA MET A 171 -3.83 -9.43 12.17
C MET A 171 -4.77 -10.64 12.08
N ASP A 172 -5.94 -10.57 12.72
CA ASP A 172 -6.96 -11.61 12.66
C ASP A 172 -7.44 -11.83 11.22
N GLN A 173 -7.59 -10.75 10.45
CA GLN A 173 -7.95 -10.85 9.03
C GLN A 173 -6.83 -11.46 8.17
N ASP A 174 -5.56 -11.18 8.45
CA ASP A 174 -4.46 -11.91 7.79
C ASP A 174 -4.52 -13.42 8.10
N VAL A 175 -4.81 -13.80 9.35
CA VAL A 175 -4.95 -15.21 9.76
C VAL A 175 -6.12 -15.89 9.05
N LYS A 176 -7.26 -15.21 8.93
CA LYS A 176 -8.42 -15.73 8.19
C LYS A 176 -8.10 -15.91 6.71
N LEU A 177 -7.36 -14.97 6.11
CA LEU A 177 -7.06 -14.95 4.69
C LEU A 177 -6.02 -16.01 4.27
N VAL A 178 -4.92 -16.17 5.03
CA VAL A 178 -3.80 -17.06 4.63
C VAL A 178 -3.52 -18.21 5.61
N GLY A 179 -4.20 -18.25 6.75
CA GLY A 179 -3.91 -19.17 7.84
C GLY A 179 -2.78 -18.70 8.77
N ARG A 180 -2.82 -19.16 10.02
CA ARG A 180 -1.89 -18.72 11.10
C ARG A 180 -0.41 -18.89 10.75
N SER A 181 -0.02 -20.06 10.23
CA SER A 181 1.38 -20.37 9.91
C SER A 181 1.95 -19.42 8.83
N LYS A 182 1.15 -19.06 7.82
CA LYS A 182 1.60 -18.09 6.81
C LYS A 182 1.61 -16.67 7.36
N ALA A 183 0.57 -16.27 8.12
CA ALA A 183 0.43 -14.91 8.65
C ALA A 183 1.57 -14.48 9.59
N PHE A 184 2.13 -15.41 10.36
CA PHE A 184 3.19 -15.14 11.35
C PHE A 184 4.54 -15.82 11.06
N GLY A 185 4.60 -16.69 10.06
CA GLY A 185 5.71 -17.64 9.88
C GLY A 185 5.47 -18.89 10.72
N SER A 186 5.91 -20.05 10.23
CA SER A 186 5.91 -21.27 11.04
C SER A 186 6.74 -21.01 12.29
N GLU A 187 6.16 -21.21 13.47
CA GLU A 187 6.95 -21.41 14.69
C GLU A 187 7.95 -22.53 14.35
N SER A 188 9.25 -22.21 14.31
CA SER A 188 10.25 -23.27 14.41
C SER A 188 9.91 -23.99 15.71
N GLU A 189 9.46 -25.23 15.62
CA GLU A 189 9.22 -26.13 16.75
C GLU A 189 10.50 -26.12 17.60
N GLY A 190 10.48 -25.26 18.61
CA GLY A 190 11.47 -25.25 19.66
C GLY A 190 11.11 -26.36 20.62
N ASP A 191 11.96 -27.38 20.61
CA ASP A 191 12.29 -28.18 21.79
C ASP A 191 11.24 -29.20 22.23
N GLN A 192 11.22 -30.35 21.54
CA GLN A 192 10.94 -31.63 22.16
C GLN A 192 12.08 -32.62 21.86
N SER A 193 13.10 -32.64 22.71
CA SER A 193 13.67 -33.92 23.18
C SER A 193 14.57 -33.70 24.40
N ASN A 194 13.94 -33.56 25.57
CA ASN A 194 14.54 -34.06 26.79
C ASN A 194 14.09 -35.53 26.93
N GLY A 195 15.01 -36.49 26.83
CA GLY A 195 14.66 -37.89 27.03
C GLY A 195 15.65 -38.94 26.51
N ARG A 196 16.88 -38.97 27.05
CA ARG A 196 17.51 -40.14 27.69
C ARG A 196 18.93 -39.86 28.11
#